data_AF-C3Z6T6-F1
#
_entry.id   AF-C3Z6T6-F1
#
_cell.length_a   1.000
_cell.length_b   1.000
_cell.length_c   1.000
_cell.angle_alpha   90.00
_cell.angle_beta   90.00
_cell.angle_gamma   90.00
#
_symmetry.space_group_name_H-M   'P 1'
#
loop_
_entity.id
_entity.type
_entity.pdbx_description
1 polymer ?
#
loop_
_entity_poly.entity_id
_entity_poly.type
_entity_poly.pdbx_seq_one_letter_code
_entity_poly.pdbx_strand_id
1 'polypeptide(L)'
;MSGRGKGGKIRSKARSRSARAGLQLPVGCVHRFLWNGNYAERIGAGAPVYLAAVLEYLAADVLELAGNAARDNKKNHSRHLQLDGQLT
;
A
#
# COMPACT_ATOMS: atom_id res chain seq x y z
N MET A 1 -30.62 -10.82 -32.11
CA MET A 1 -29.43 -11.04 -31.26
C MET A 1 -29.15 -9.77 -30.46
N SER A 2 -29.66 -9.65 -29.23
CA SER A 2 -29.15 -8.63 -28.29
C SER A 2 -28.78 -9.33 -26.99
N GLY A 3 -27.47 -9.54 -26.83
CA GLY A 3 -26.89 -10.17 -25.66
C GLY A 3 -27.17 -9.31 -24.45
N ARG A 4 -28.08 -9.78 -23.59
CA ARG A 4 -28.31 -9.21 -22.26
C ARG A 4 -27.03 -9.43 -21.46
N GLY A 5 -26.18 -8.40 -21.41
CA GLY A 5 -24.92 -8.41 -20.68
C GLY A 5 -25.14 -8.86 -19.24
N LYS A 6 -24.12 -9.53 -18.67
CA LYS A 6 -24.05 -10.07 -17.29
C LYS A 6 -24.25 -9.00 -16.21
N GLY A 7 -25.43 -8.38 -16.13
CA GLY A 7 -25.79 -7.30 -15.21
C GLY A 7 -26.86 -7.71 -14.19
N GLY A 8 -27.21 -8.99 -14.13
CA GLY A 8 -28.33 -9.52 -13.31
C GLY A 8 -27.92 -10.50 -12.21
N LYS A 9 -26.68 -10.44 -11.70
CA LYS A 9 -26.31 -11.21 -10.49
C LYS A 9 -26.46 -10.29 -9.27
N ILE A 10 -27.07 -10.82 -8.21
CA ILE A 10 -27.10 -10.20 -6.87
C ILE A 10 -25.70 -9.65 -6.60
N ARG A 11 -25.57 -8.34 -6.38
CA ARG A 11 -24.28 -7.68 -6.16
C ARG A 11 -23.67 -8.23 -4.86
N SER A 12 -22.87 -9.28 -4.97
CA SER A 12 -22.00 -9.72 -3.88
C SER A 12 -21.13 -8.55 -3.45
N LYS A 13 -20.90 -8.39 -2.15
CA LYS A 13 -20.08 -7.30 -1.60
C LYS A 13 -18.75 -7.23 -2.35
N ALA A 14 -18.51 -6.11 -3.03
CA ALA A 14 -17.30 -5.94 -3.84
C ALA A 14 -16.08 -5.94 -2.93
N ARG A 15 -15.13 -6.85 -3.18
CA ARG A 15 -13.82 -6.82 -2.51
C ARG A 15 -13.00 -5.63 -2.99
N SER A 16 -12.28 -4.98 -2.07
CA SER A 16 -11.39 -3.87 -2.41
C SER A 16 -10.20 -4.34 -3.25
N ARG A 17 -9.55 -3.41 -3.96
CA ARG A 17 -8.33 -3.72 -4.74
C ARG A 17 -7.20 -4.23 -3.84
N SER A 18 -7.03 -3.65 -2.64
CA SER A 18 -6.07 -4.14 -1.63
C SER A 18 -6.37 -5.58 -1.21
N ALA A 19 -7.63 -5.88 -0.87
CA ALA A 19 -8.02 -7.23 -0.45
C ALA A 19 -7.87 -8.27 -1.56
N ARG A 20 -7.98 -7.87 -2.84
CA ARG A 20 -7.70 -8.75 -3.99
C ARG A 20 -6.20 -8.95 -4.22
N ALA A 21 -5.39 -7.93 -3.93
CA ALA A 21 -3.94 -7.95 -4.08
C ALA A 21 -3.21 -8.57 -2.87
N GLY A 22 -3.91 -8.80 -1.75
CA GLY A 22 -3.28 -9.30 -0.52
C GLY A 22 -2.44 -8.25 0.21
N LEU A 23 -2.69 -6.97 -0.02
CA LEU A 23 -1.93 -5.86 0.55
C LEU A 23 -2.70 -5.20 1.69
N GLN A 24 -1.98 -4.79 2.74
CA GLN A 24 -2.51 -3.94 3.82
C GLN A 24 -2.65 -2.48 3.37
N LEU A 25 -1.71 -1.99 2.55
CA LEU A 25 -1.74 -0.62 2.04
C LEU A 25 -2.93 -0.39 1.08
N PRO A 26 -3.50 0.83 1.08
CA PRO A 26 -4.69 1.15 0.30
C PRO A 26 -4.36 1.41 -1.18
N VAL A 27 -4.40 0.39 -2.03
CA VAL A 27 -4.19 0.46 -3.49
C VAL A 27 -5.10 1.51 -4.16
N GLY A 28 -6.32 1.65 -3.68
CA GLY A 28 -7.25 2.66 -4.19
C GLY A 28 -6.78 4.10 -3.96
N CYS A 29 -6.15 4.35 -2.81
CA CYS A 29 -5.60 5.65 -2.45
C CYS A 29 -4.34 5.95 -3.29
N VAL A 30 -3.44 4.96 -3.42
CA VAL A 30 -2.24 5.06 -4.26
C VAL A 30 -2.60 5.42 -5.70
N HIS A 31 -3.62 4.76 -6.28
CA HIS A 31 -4.10 5.12 -7.61
C HIS A 31 -4.58 6.57 -7.70
N ARG A 32 -5.30 7.08 -6.69
CA ARG A 32 -5.75 8.48 -6.66
C ARG A 32 -4.56 9.43 -6.56
N PHE A 33 -3.54 9.11 -5.78
CA PHE A 33 -2.33 9.94 -5.70
C PHE A 33 -1.55 9.95 -7.02
N LEU A 34 -1.45 8.80 -7.71
CA LEU A 34 -0.84 8.75 -9.04
C LEU A 34 -1.61 9.60 -10.07
N TRP A 35 -2.95 9.59 -9.98
CA TRP A 35 -3.79 10.41 -10.86
C TRP A 35 -3.66 11.91 -10.57
N ASN A 36 -3.74 12.29 -9.29
CA ASN A 36 -3.67 13.70 -8.86
C ASN A 36 -2.27 14.29 -8.95
N GLY A 37 -1.23 13.44 -9.03
CA GLY A 37 0.16 13.87 -9.17
C GLY A 37 0.59 14.15 -10.61
N ASN A 38 -0.30 13.99 -11.59
CA ASN A 38 -0.03 14.26 -13.01
C ASN A 38 1.22 13.55 -13.58
N TYR A 39 1.57 12.37 -13.04
CA TYR A 39 2.77 11.62 -13.45
C TYR A 39 2.68 11.06 -14.87
N ALA A 40 1.47 10.81 -15.36
CA ALA A 40 1.19 10.39 -16.73
C ALA A 40 -0.28 10.68 -17.09
N GLU A 41 -0.58 10.79 -18.38
CA GLU A 41 -1.95 10.97 -18.88
C GLU A 41 -2.87 9.79 -18.52
N ARG A 42 -2.32 8.57 -18.49
CA ARG A 42 -3.06 7.35 -18.15
C ARG A 42 -2.28 6.51 -17.16
N ILE A 43 -2.95 6.07 -16.10
CA ILE A 43 -2.38 5.17 -15.09
C ILE A 43 -2.88 3.74 -15.36
N GLY A 44 -1.95 2.82 -15.61
CA GLY A 44 -2.27 1.40 -15.78
C GLY A 44 -2.82 0.77 -14.51
N ALA A 45 -3.73 -0.18 -14.63
CA ALA A 45 -4.40 -0.79 -13.47
C ALA A 45 -3.44 -1.51 -12.49
N GLY A 46 -2.30 -2.01 -12.99
CA GLY A 46 -1.27 -2.67 -12.19
C GLY A 46 -0.30 -1.72 -11.48
N ALA A 47 -0.14 -0.48 -11.98
CA ALA A 47 0.78 0.50 -11.40
C ALA A 47 0.53 0.78 -9.90
N PRO A 48 -0.71 1.07 -9.44
CA PRO A 48 -0.95 1.30 -8.02
C PRO A 48 -0.81 0.04 -7.16
N VAL A 49 -0.96 -1.16 -7.75
CA VAL A 49 -0.77 -2.43 -7.02
C VAL A 49 0.71 -2.66 -6.78
N TYR A 50 1.53 -2.51 -7.81
CA TYR A 50 2.97 -2.64 -7.71
C TYR A 50 3.56 -1.63 -6.73
N LEU A 51 3.20 -0.36 -6.87
CA LEU A 51 3.70 0.69 -5.98
C LEU A 51 3.26 0.47 -4.52
N ALA A 52 2.01 0.07 -4.28
CA ALA A 52 1.55 -0.26 -2.93
C ALA A 52 2.33 -1.44 -2.33
N ALA A 53 2.62 -2.48 -3.12
CA ALA A 53 3.40 -3.62 -2.66
C ALA A 53 4.83 -3.24 -2.25
N VAL A 54 5.51 -2.42 -3.07
CA VAL A 54 6.87 -1.95 -2.78
C VAL A 54 6.89 -1.08 -1.52
N LEU A 55 5.94 -0.15 -1.39
CA LEU A 55 5.83 0.70 -0.20
C LEU A 55 5.53 -0.11 1.06
N GLU A 56 4.69 -1.14 0.96
CA GLU A 56 4.36 -2.01 2.09
C GLU A 56 5.56 -2.83 2.54
N TYR A 57 6.30 -3.39 1.58
CA TYR A 57 7.53 -4.13 1.84
C TYR A 57 8.57 -3.25 2.55
N LEU A 58 8.85 -2.05 2.02
CA LEU A 58 9.82 -1.13 2.64
C LEU A 58 9.38 -0.65 4.02
N ALA A 59 8.08 -0.36 4.20
CA ALA A 59 7.56 0.04 5.49
C ALA A 59 7.66 -1.10 6.51
N ALA A 60 7.40 -2.35 6.11
CA ALA A 60 7.53 -3.52 6.96
C ALA A 60 8.98 -3.71 7.43
N ASP A 61 9.96 -3.66 6.52
CA ASP A 61 11.39 -3.81 6.85
C ASP A 61 11.85 -2.73 7.85
N VAL A 62 11.49 -1.47 7.60
CA VAL A 62 11.88 -0.35 8.49
C VAL A 62 11.19 -0.47 9.85
N LEU A 63 9.90 -0.83 9.90
CA LEU A 63 9.16 -1.01 11.14
C LEU A 63 9.64 -2.21 11.95
N GLU A 64 10.08 -3.28 11.29
CA GLU A 64 10.68 -4.45 11.94
C GLU A 64 11.98 -4.06 12.64
N LEU A 65 12.89 -3.39 11.92
CA LEU A 65 14.16 -2.92 12.48
C LEU A 65 13.95 -1.91 13.61
N ALA A 66 13.06 -0.93 13.41
CA ALA A 66 12.74 0.06 14.44
C ALA A 66 12.05 -0.58 15.66
N GLY A 67 11.19 -1.57 15.44
CA GLY A 67 10.53 -2.32 16.51
C GLY A 67 11.50 -3.14 17.34
N ASN A 68 12.47 -3.79 16.70
CA ASN A 68 13.54 -4.51 17.38
C ASN A 68 14.40 -3.55 18.21
N ALA A 69 14.86 -2.44 17.61
CA ALA A 69 15.61 -1.42 18.32
C ALA A 69 14.83 -0.82 19.52
N ALA A 70 13.52 -0.59 19.38
CA ALA A 70 12.68 -0.07 20.47
C ALA A 70 12.54 -1.07 21.64
N ARG A 71 12.40 -2.38 21.33
CA ARG A 71 12.36 -3.46 22.32
C ARG A 71 13.67 -3.56 23.10
N ASP A 72 14.80 -3.50 22.42
CA ASP A 72 16.12 -3.54 23.05
C ASP A 72 16.33 -2.34 24.00
N ASN A 73 15.75 -1.19 23.65
CA ASN A 73 15.74 0.00 24.48
C ASN A 73 14.64 0.02 25.58
N LYS A 74 13.87 -1.07 25.75
CA LYS A 74 12.75 -1.22 26.71
C LYS A 74 11.70 -0.10 26.65
N LYS A 75 11.57 0.59 25.51
CA LYS A 75 10.59 1.66 25.30
C LYS A 75 9.45 1.12 24.42
N ASN A 76 8.26 1.03 25.00
CA ASN A 76 7.05 0.52 24.32
C ASN A 76 6.44 1.53 23.33
N HIS A 77 7.00 2.74 23.18
CA HIS A 77 6.54 3.77 22.25
C HIS A 77 7.70 4.44 21.51
N SER A 78 7.71 4.33 20.18
CA SER A 78 8.76 4.83 19.29
C SER A 78 8.68 6.36 19.13
N ARG A 79 9.49 7.11 19.90
CA ARG A 79 9.79 8.55 19.68
C ARG A 79 11.14 8.77 18.99
N HIS A 80 11.47 7.98 17.97
CA HIS A 80 12.79 8.05 17.33
C HIS A 80 12.68 7.81 15.82
N LEU A 81 12.41 8.88 15.06
CA LEU A 81 12.78 8.99 13.63
C LEU A 81 14.12 9.74 13.47
N GLN A 82 14.88 9.85 14.55
CA GLN A 82 16.26 10.33 14.54
C GLN A 82 17.15 9.11 14.77
N LEU A 83 17.59 8.47 13.69
CA LEU A 83 18.72 7.57 13.74
C LEU A 83 19.92 8.31 13.15
N ASP A 84 20.91 8.48 14.02
CA ASP A 84 22.18 9.12 13.79
C ASP A 84 22.85 8.60 12.52
N GLY A 85 23.18 9.54 11.63
CA GLY A 85 24.26 9.34 10.67
C GLY A 85 25.58 9.24 11.44
N GLN A 86 26.02 8.03 11.72
CA GLN A 86 27.41 7.70 11.98
C GLN A 86 27.77 6.39 11.29
N LEU A 87 28.16 6.51 10.03
CA LEU A 87 29.12 5.62 9.39
C LEU A 87 30.12 6.54 8.67
N THR A 88 31.39 6.35 9.01
CA THR A 88 32.62 7.09 8.64
C THR A 88 32.82 8.46 9.26
#